data_AF-A0A944PIL2-F1
#
_entry.id   AF-A0A944PIL2-F1
#
_cell.length_a   1.000
_cell.length_b   1.000
_cell.length_c   1.000
_cell.angle_alpha   90.00
_cell.angle_beta   90.00
_cell.angle_gamma   90.00
#
_symmetry.space_group_name_H-M   'P 1'
#
loop_
_entity.id
_entity.type
_entity.pdbx_description
1 polymer ?
#
loop_
_entity_poly.entity_id
_entity_poly.type
_entity_poly.pdbx_seq_one_letter_code
_entity_poly.pdbx_strand_id
1 'polypeptide(L)' 'MVRGWHASLTRDTQPQTDTETGEVRVPIDLFDVDVHQGASELVLTRREARTLRDHLVGQSAAHQPEATP' A
#
# COMPACT_ATOMS: atom_id res chain seq x y z
N MET A 1 10.07 -21.78 3.52
CA MET A 1 10.53 -20.59 4.25
C MET A 1 10.14 -19.37 3.43
N VAL A 2 9.11 -18.64 3.85
CA VAL A 2 8.79 -17.34 3.26
C VAL A 2 9.91 -16.40 3.71
N ARG A 3 10.69 -15.84 2.78
CA ARG A 3 11.51 -14.66 3.09
C ARG A 3 10.52 -13.56 3.45
N GLY A 4 10.48 -13.15 4.71
CA GLY A 4 9.40 -12.35 5.30
C GLY A 4 9.45 -10.87 4.95
N TRP A 5 9.90 -10.56 3.74
CA TRP A 5 9.90 -9.21 3.23
C TRP A 5 8.48 -8.78 2.90
N HIS A 6 8.04 -7.71 3.54
CA HIS A 6 6.76 -7.10 3.25
C HIS A 6 6.86 -5.58 3.27
N ALA A 7 5.94 -4.93 2.58
CA ALA A 7 5.82 -3.48 2.54
C ALA A 7 4.52 -3.06 3.25
N SER A 8 4.59 -1.98 4.01
CA SER A 8 3.44 -1.34 4.62
C SER A 8 3.43 0.15 4.27
N LEU A 9 2.28 0.81 4.37
CA LEU A 9 2.24 2.27 4.22
C LEU A 9 3.03 2.93 5.34
N THR A 10 3.79 3.96 5.01
CA THR A 10 4.44 4.77 6.04
C THR A 10 3.38 5.48 6.86
N ARG A 11 3.47 5.33 8.19
CA ARG A 11 2.48 5.89 9.12
C ARG A 11 2.39 7.40 8.95
N ASP A 12 1.16 7.90 9.05
CA ASP A 12 0.83 9.32 8.99
C ASP A 12 1.25 10.04 7.68
N THR A 13 1.59 9.28 6.63
CA THR A 13 1.88 9.84 5.32
C THR A 13 0.70 9.65 4.37
N GLN A 14 0.52 10.63 3.48
CA GLN A 14 -0.50 10.57 2.45
C GLN A 14 0.15 10.33 1.09
N PRO A 15 -0.50 9.55 0.20
CA PRO A 15 -0.12 9.48 -1.19
C PRO A 15 -0.07 10.88 -1.82
N GLN A 16 0.99 11.16 -2.56
CA GLN A 16 1.13 12.38 -3.34
C GLN A 16 0.82 12.10 -4.80
N THR A 17 0.15 13.04 -5.48
CA THR A 17 -0.07 12.95 -6.92
C THR A 17 0.63 14.13 -7.59
N ASP A 18 1.50 13.83 -8.54
CA ASP A 18 2.13 14.82 -9.38
C ASP A 18 1.12 15.32 -10.43
N THR A 19 0.91 16.63 -10.49
CA THR A 19 -0.08 17.23 -11.38
C THR A 19 0.37 17.36 -12.83
N GLU A 20 1.68 17.29 -13.09
CA GLU A 20 2.26 17.41 -14.43
C GLU A 20 2.36 16.04 -15.11
N THR A 21 2.84 15.03 -14.40
CA THR A 21 3.06 13.68 -14.93
C THR A 21 1.89 12.73 -14.66
N GLY A 22 1.07 13.03 -13.65
CA GLY A 22 0.01 12.13 -13.18
C GLY A 22 0.56 10.92 -12.41
N GLU A 23 1.83 10.94 -11.99
CA GLU A 23 2.40 9.94 -11.09
C GLU A 23 1.77 10.03 -9.71
N VAL A 24 1.54 8.87 -9.10
CA VAL A 24 1.11 8.75 -7.71
C VAL A 24 2.24 8.12 -6.93
N ARG A 25 2.74 8.83 -5.92
CA ARG A 25 3.81 8.37 -5.03
C ARG A 25 3.21 8.00 -3.69
N VAL A 26 3.40 6.76 -3.29
CA VAL A 26 2.91 6.23 -2.01
C VAL A 26 4.12 5.88 -1.15
N PRO A 27 4.36 6.62 -0.06
CA PRO A 27 5.44 6.26 0.87
C PRO A 27 5.15 4.91 1.53
N ILE A 28 6.13 4.01 1.46
CA ILE A 28 6.06 2.68 2.05
C ILE A 28 7.28 2.42 2.93
N ASP A 29 7.05 1.71 4.03
CA ASP A 29 8.08 1.13 4.86
C ASP A 29 8.27 -0.35 4.50
N LEU A 30 9.52 -0.75 4.36
CA LEU A 30 9.93 -2.12 4.10
C LEU A 30 10.30 -2.80 5.41
N PHE A 31 9.87 -4.04 5.56
CA PHE A 31 10.12 -4.85 6.74
C PHE A 31 10.63 -6.23 6.33
N ASP A 32 11.53 -6.80 7.12
CA ASP A 32 11.85 -8.23 7.12
C ASP A 32 11.44 -8.77 8.49
N VAL A 33 10.35 -9.56 8.54
CA VAL A 33 9.76 -10.15 9.77
C VAL A 33 9.86 -9.20 10.98
N ASP A 34 8.94 -8.23 11.04
CA ASP A 34 8.83 -7.23 12.11
C ASP A 34 10.05 -6.30 12.32
N VAL A 35 11.12 -6.45 11.53
CA VAL A 35 12.27 -5.55 11.53
C VAL A 35 12.15 -4.56 10.38
N HIS A 36 12.06 -3.27 10.71
CA HIS A 36 12.09 -2.19 9.71
C HIS A 36 13.44 -2.16 8.98
N GLN A 37 13.39 -2.15 7.65
CA GLN A 37 14.55 -2.18 6.76
C GLN A 37 14.79 -0.83 6.08
N GLY A 38 13.79 0.04 6.06
CA GLY A 38 13.88 1.38 5.48
C GLY A 38 12.58 1.82 4.83
N ALA A 39 12.58 3.04 4.31
CA ALA A 39 11.48 3.62 3.57
C ALA A 39 11.79 3.63 2.06
N SER A 40 10.76 3.50 1.24
CA SER A 40 10.82 3.62 -0.21
C SER A 40 9.54 4.28 -0.74
N GLU A 41 9.58 4.81 -1.95
CA GLU A 41 8.38 5.32 -2.62
C GLU A 41 7.87 4.29 -3.63
N LEU A 42 6.63 3.84 -3.42
CA LEU A 42 5.91 3.11 -4.46
C LEU A 42 5.36 4.13 -5.46
N VAL A 43 6.02 4.22 -6.62
CA VAL A 43 5.62 5.11 -7.72
C VAL A 43 4.72 4.34 -8.67
N LEU A 44 3.53 4.88 -8.90
CA LEU A 44 2.52 4.30 -9.78
C LEU A 44 2.09 5.34 -10.81
N THR A 45 1.75 4.89 -12.00
CA THR A 45 0.96 5.74 -12.91
C THR A 45 -0.44 5.94 -12.34
N ARG A 46 -1.13 7.02 -12.76
CA ARG A 46 -2.54 7.25 -12.42
C ARG A 46 -3.44 6.03 -12.67
N ARG A 47 -3.17 5.29 -13.75
CA ARG A 47 -3.93 4.08 -14.12
C ARG A 47 -3.68 2.95 -13.13
N GLU A 48 -2.42 2.70 -12.77
CA GLU A 48 -2.06 1.65 -11.81
C GLU A 48 -2.59 1.96 -10.41
N ALA A 49 -2.47 3.22 -9.97
CA ALA A 49 -3.03 3.65 -8.69
C ALA A 49 -4.55 3.44 -8.62
N ARG A 50 -5.27 3.71 -9.72
CA ARG A 50 -6.71 3.44 -9.83
C ARG A 50 -7.02 1.95 -9.71
N THR A 51 -6.31 1.11 -10.47
CA THR A 51 -6.48 -0.35 -10.43
C THR A 51 -6.20 -0.91 -9.03
N LEU A 52 -5.12 -0.45 -8.39
CA LEU A 52 -4.76 -0.86 -7.03
C LEU A 52 -5.85 -0.50 -6.03
N ARG A 53 -6.35 0.75 -6.07
CA ARG A 53 -7.45 1.20 -5.20
C ARG A 53 -8.70 0.35 -5.42
N ASP A 54 -9.10 0.13 -6.66
CA ASP A 54 -10.32 -0.62 -6.97
C ASP A 54 -10.21 -2.08 -6.47
N HIS A 55 -9.01 -2.68 -6.57
CA HIS A 55 -8.72 -4.00 -6.01
C HIS A 55 -8.79 -4.01 -4.47
N LEU A 56 -8.18 -3.03 -3.79
CA LEU A 56 -8.20 -2.94 -2.33
C LEU A 56 -9.60 -2.67 -1.77
N VAL A 57 -10.38 -1.81 -2.43
CA VAL A 57 -11.79 -1.57 -2.06
C VAL A 57 -12.60 -2.85 -2.22
N GLY A 58 -12.42 -3.59 -3.32
CA GLY A 58 -13.06 -4.89 -3.53
C GLY A 58 -12.71 -5.92 -2.44
N GLN A 59 -11.47 -5.90 -1.92
CA GLN A 59 -11.05 -6.78 -0.83
C GLN A 59 -11.58 -6.35 0.55
N SER A 60 -11.71 -5.04 0.81
CA SER A 60 -12.27 -4.54 2.08
C SER A 60 -13.76 -4.89 2.26
N ALA A 61 -14.52 -5.06 1.17
CA ALA A 61 -15.89 -5.57 1.23
C ALA A 61 -15.96 -7.08 1.56
N ALA A 62 -14.89 -7.83 1.25
CA ALA A 62 -14.80 -9.28 1.49
C ALA A 62 -14.23 -9.64 2.88
N HIS A 63 -13.69 -8.67 3.63
CA HIS A 63 -13.01 -8.90 4.91
C HIS A 63 -13.76 -8.30 6.11
N GLN A 64 -15.11 -8.33 6.12
CA GLN A 64 -15.83 -8.13 7.39
C GLN A 64 -15.50 -9.31 8.31
N PRO A 65 -14.95 -9.10 9.52
CA PRO A 65 -14.79 -10.18 10.48
C PRO A 65 -16.18 -10.68 10.86
N GLU A 66 -16.39 -12.00 10.78
CA GLU A 66 -17.49 -12.67 11.47
C GLU A 66 -17.49 -12.21 12.94
N ALA A 67 -18.44 -11.36 13.28
CA ALA A 67 -18.84 -11.17 14.66
C ALA A 67 -19.61 -12.43 15.07
N THR A 68 -18.91 -13.41 15.64
CA THR A 68 -19.56 -14.55 16.29
C THR A 68 -20.13 -14.09 17.65
N PRO A 69 -21.44 -14.29 17.91
CA PRO A 69 -22.05 -14.04 19.21
C PRO A 69 -21.67 -15.08 20.27
#